data_AF-C3MAS5-F1
#
_entry.id   AF-C3MAS5-F1
#
_cell.length_a   1.000
_cell.length_b   1.000
_cell.length_c   1.000
_cell.angle_alpha   90.00
_cell.angle_beta   90.00
_cell.angle_gamma   90.00
#
_symmetry.space_group_name_H-M   'P 1'
#
loop_
_entity.id
_entity.type
_entity.pdbx_description
1 polymer ?
#
loop_
_entity_poly.entity_id
_entity_poly.type
_entity_poly.pdbx_seq_one_letter_code
_entity_poly.pdbx_strand_id
1 'polypeptide(L)'
;MSDPTDEEQRPEHLFKPGQSGNPQGRPKGARNKLGEAFIEAMHADFEQHGVAAIVRVREEKPDQYLKVIASILPKDLNVNINNMDDLTDDQLIERIRSLDSAIRPFLDAQGASGSVGGTGPETTH
;
A
#
# COMPACT_ATOMS: atom_id res chain seq x y z
N MET A 1 -61.49 31.98 -1.21
CA MET A 1 -61.31 31.01 -0.13
C MET A 1 -59.81 30.84 0.06
N SER A 2 -59.22 31.67 0.90
CA SER A 2 -57.85 31.54 1.40
C SER A 2 -57.99 31.72 2.91
N ASP A 3 -57.79 30.61 3.62
CA ASP A 3 -57.96 30.48 5.06
C ASP A 3 -56.98 31.44 5.79
N PRO A 4 -57.44 32.30 6.72
CA PRO A 4 -56.57 33.22 7.45
C PRO A 4 -55.82 32.57 8.63
N THR A 5 -55.78 31.23 8.71
CA THR A 5 -55.45 30.51 9.94
C THR A 5 -53.96 30.16 10.10
N ASP A 6 -53.10 30.48 9.14
CA ASP A 6 -51.68 30.06 9.16
C ASP A 6 -50.73 30.98 9.98
N GLU A 7 -51.16 32.18 10.38
CA GLU A 7 -50.25 33.15 11.01
C GLU A 7 -50.11 33.01 12.54
N GLU A 8 -51.00 32.28 13.22
CA GLU A 8 -51.17 32.42 14.68
C GLU A 8 -50.57 31.29 15.53
N GLN A 9 -49.75 30.39 14.96
CA GLN A 9 -49.16 29.27 15.71
C GLN A 9 -47.70 28.99 15.40
N ARG A 10 -46.88 30.02 15.23
CA ARG A 10 -45.42 29.85 15.17
C ARG A 10 -44.80 30.34 16.47
N PRO A 11 -44.48 29.45 17.42
CA PRO A 11 -43.80 29.84 18.64
C PRO A 11 -42.52 30.63 18.33
N GLU A 12 -42.25 31.70 19.09
CA GLU A 12 -41.09 32.59 18.90
C GLU A 12 -39.73 31.89 18.91
N HIS A 13 -39.66 30.65 19.41
CA HIS A 13 -38.45 29.84 19.47
C HIS A 13 -38.15 29.04 18.20
N LEU A 14 -39.06 28.98 17.22
CA LEU A 14 -38.77 28.31 15.95
C LEU A 14 -38.04 29.22 14.98
N PHE A 15 -36.97 28.70 14.38
CA PHE A 15 -36.24 29.38 13.32
C PHE A 15 -37.16 29.74 12.16
N LYS A 16 -36.98 30.94 11.60
CA LYS A 16 -37.74 31.39 10.43
C LYS A 16 -37.39 30.50 9.22
N PRO A 17 -38.34 30.21 8.32
CA PRO A 17 -38.08 29.39 7.14
C PRO A 17 -37.01 30.10 6.30
N GLY A 18 -35.91 29.40 5.99
CA GLY A 18 -34.74 29.98 5.30
C GLY A 18 -33.64 30.54 6.20
N GLN A 19 -33.81 30.54 7.53
CA GLN A 19 -32.80 30.99 8.49
C GLN A 19 -32.25 29.78 9.26
N SER A 20 -31.01 29.38 8.99
CA SER A 20 -30.34 28.35 9.78
C SER A 20 -30.00 28.90 11.16
N GLY A 21 -30.03 28.04 12.20
CA GLY A 21 -29.63 28.42 13.56
C GLY A 21 -28.15 28.77 13.72
N ASN A 22 -27.37 28.63 12.65
CA ASN A 22 -25.99 29.09 12.56
C ASN A 22 -25.77 29.77 11.19
N PRO A 23 -26.11 31.07 11.06
CA PRO A 23 -26.04 31.80 9.79
C PRO A 23 -24.63 31.90 9.19
N GLN A 24 -23.57 31.65 9.98
CA GLN A 24 -22.18 31.58 9.49
C GLN A 24 -21.73 30.17 9.08
N GLY A 25 -22.53 29.13 9.31
CA GLY A 25 -22.13 27.74 9.11
C GLY A 25 -21.01 27.30 10.05
N ARG A 26 -20.51 26.07 9.86
CA ARG A 26 -19.32 25.59 10.59
C ARG A 26 -18.12 26.46 10.17
N PRO A 27 -17.30 26.98 11.11
CA PRO A 27 -16.16 27.80 10.77
C PRO A 27 -15.23 27.09 9.79
N LYS A 28 -15.04 27.70 8.62
CA LYS A 28 -14.21 27.20 7.52
C LYS A 28 -12.78 27.00 8.04
N GLY A 29 -12.26 25.77 7.95
CA GLY A 29 -10.89 25.44 8.34
C GLY A 29 -10.70 24.86 9.75
N ALA A 30 -11.74 24.65 10.57
CA ALA A 30 -11.57 24.02 11.89
C ALA A 30 -10.96 22.60 11.81
N ARG A 31 -11.28 21.84 10.76
CA ARG A 31 -10.65 20.53 10.49
C ARG A 31 -9.19 20.67 10.03
N ASN A 32 -8.89 21.70 9.26
CA ASN A 32 -7.55 21.95 8.74
C ASN A 32 -6.60 22.39 9.87
N LYS A 33 -7.07 23.25 10.79
CA LYS A 33 -6.30 23.68 11.97
C LYS A 33 -5.91 22.53 12.89
N LEU A 34 -6.81 21.57 13.10
CA LEU A 34 -6.49 20.38 13.91
C LEU A 34 -5.44 19.51 13.23
N GLY A 35 -5.51 19.35 11.91
CA GLY A 35 -4.53 18.59 11.14
C GLY A 35 -3.14 19.22 11.18
N GLU A 36 -3.06 20.53 11.00
CA GLU A 36 -1.80 21.29 11.10
C GLU A 36 -1.17 21.16 12.49
N ALA A 37 -1.94 21.42 13.55
CA ALA A 37 -1.45 21.29 14.92
C ALA A 37 -1.01 19.86 15.27
N PHE A 38 -1.69 18.85 14.73
CA PHE A 38 -1.30 17.44 14.92
C PHE A 38 0.04 17.13 14.26
N ILE A 39 0.26 17.57 13.03
CA ILE A 39 1.52 17.35 12.31
C ILE A 39 2.67 18.05 13.02
N GLU A 40 2.46 19.29 13.48
CA GLU A 40 3.46 20.06 14.23
C GLU A 40 3.83 19.36 15.55
N ALA A 41 2.83 18.92 16.33
CA ALA A 41 3.06 18.19 17.57
C ALA A 41 3.80 16.85 17.33
N MET A 42 3.41 16.11 16.28
CA MET A 42 4.08 14.87 15.91
C MET A 42 5.53 15.08 15.48
N HIS A 43 5.81 16.16 14.75
CA HIS A 43 7.18 16.49 14.36
C HIS A 43 8.05 16.82 15.58
N ALA A 44 7.55 17.66 16.49
CA ALA A 44 8.27 18.04 17.70
C ALA A 44 8.55 16.84 18.63
N ASP A 45 7.59 15.90 18.75
CA ASP A 45 7.78 14.64 19.47
C ASP A 45 8.85 13.77 18.79
N PHE A 46 8.78 13.65 17.45
CA PHE A 46 9.73 12.84 16.70
C PHE A 46 11.17 13.39 16.76
N GLU A 47 11.36 14.71 16.76
CA GLU A 47 12.68 15.33 16.95
C GLU A 47 13.31 14.94 18.30
N GLN A 48 12.50 14.84 19.35
CA GLN A 48 12.98 14.55 20.71
C GLN A 48 13.10 13.04 21.00
N HIS A 49 12.20 12.23 20.43
CA HIS A 49 12.02 10.83 20.82
C HIS A 49 12.11 9.83 19.66
N GLY A 50 12.11 10.30 18.41
CA GLY A 50 12.01 9.46 17.22
C GLY A 50 13.12 8.42 17.10
N VAL A 51 14.38 8.79 17.39
CA VAL A 51 15.52 7.85 17.32
C VAL A 51 15.35 6.70 18.32
N ALA A 52 14.99 7.02 19.58
CA ALA A 52 14.77 6.00 20.61
C ALA A 52 13.57 5.10 20.26
N ALA A 53 12.50 5.68 19.70
CA ALA A 53 11.35 4.92 19.22
C ALA A 53 11.75 3.96 18.08
N ILE A 54 12.57 4.39 17.13
CA ILE A 54 13.09 3.55 16.05
C ILE A 54 13.91 2.37 16.58
N VAL A 55 14.81 2.63 17.54
CA VAL A 55 15.62 1.57 18.17
C VAL A 55 14.70 0.56 18.85
N ARG A 56 13.73 1.03 19.63
CA ARG A 56 12.78 0.17 20.34
C ARG A 56 11.95 -0.68 19.37
N VAL A 57 11.43 -0.10 18.29
CA VAL A 57 10.66 -0.85 17.28
C VAL A 57 11.53 -1.91 16.61
N ARG A 58 12.80 -1.62 16.33
CA ARG A 58 13.74 -2.60 15.76
C ARG A 58 13.96 -3.79 16.68
N GLU A 59 14.06 -3.55 17.98
CA GLU A 59 14.30 -4.60 18.99
C GLU A 59 13.04 -5.41 19.32
N GLU A 60 11.90 -4.74 19.51
CA GLU A 60 10.65 -5.38 19.94
C GLU A 60 9.83 -5.94 18.76
N LYS A 61 9.87 -5.30 17.59
CA LYS A 61 9.06 -5.62 16.40
C LYS A 61 9.85 -5.46 15.09
N PRO A 62 10.87 -6.30 14.86
CA PRO A 62 11.75 -6.18 13.70
C PRO A 62 11.02 -6.31 12.36
N ASP A 63 9.92 -7.07 12.29
CA ASP A 63 9.08 -7.21 11.09
C ASP A 63 8.43 -5.87 10.70
N GLN A 64 7.92 -5.13 11.68
CA GLN A 64 7.31 -3.81 11.46
C GLN A 64 8.36 -2.78 11.09
N TYR A 65 9.54 -2.83 11.72
CA TYR A 65 10.66 -1.96 11.36
C TYR A 65 11.04 -2.12 9.88
N LEU A 66 11.19 -3.36 9.41
CA LEU A 66 11.52 -3.63 8.00
C LEU A 66 10.39 -3.22 7.04
N LYS A 67 9.12 -3.41 7.41
CA LYS A 67 7.97 -2.94 6.61
C LYS A 67 7.95 -1.43 6.46
N VAL A 68 8.24 -0.68 7.53
CA VAL A 68 8.34 0.79 7.47
C VAL A 68 9.46 1.21 6.53
N ILE A 69 10.64 0.61 6.64
CA ILE A 69 11.76 0.88 5.71
C ILE A 69 11.34 0.61 4.26
N ALA A 70 10.74 -0.55 3.98
CA ALA A 70 10.27 -0.91 2.65
C ALA A 70 9.21 0.07 2.11
N SER A 71 8.39 0.66 2.98
CA SER A 71 7.35 1.62 2.59
C SER A 71 7.88 3.01 2.20
N ILE A 72 9.07 3.38 2.70
CA ILE A 72 9.73 4.66 2.40
C ILE A 72 10.52 4.57 1.08
N LEU A 73 10.96 3.36 0.71
CA LEU A 73 11.62 3.15 -0.57
C LEU A 73 10.64 3.41 -1.72
N PRO A 74 11.07 4.11 -2.79
CA PRO A 74 10.26 4.28 -4.00
C PRO A 74 9.79 2.92 -4.51
N LYS A 75 8.48 2.78 -4.71
CA LYS A 75 7.84 1.53 -5.18
C LYS A 75 8.28 1.11 -6.59
N ASP A 76 8.93 2.00 -7.32
CA ASP A 76 9.47 1.77 -8.66
C ASP A 76 10.82 1.04 -8.66
N LEU A 77 11.35 0.69 -7.49
CA LEU A 77 12.22 -0.47 -7.41
C LEU A 77 11.31 -1.69 -7.50
N ASN A 78 11.19 -2.19 -8.73
CA ASN A 78 10.49 -3.40 -9.15
C ASN A 78 11.11 -4.66 -8.50
N VAL A 79 11.25 -4.66 -7.17
CA VAL A 79 11.53 -5.82 -6.36
C VAL A 79 10.22 -6.57 -6.31
N ASN A 80 10.01 -7.36 -7.35
CA ASN A 80 9.12 -8.50 -7.35
C ASN A 80 9.62 -9.41 -6.21
N ILE A 81 9.24 -9.08 -4.97
CA ILE A 81 9.36 -9.99 -3.84
C ILE A 81 8.36 -11.07 -4.19
N ASN A 82 8.92 -12.09 -4.81
CA ASN A 82 8.25 -13.19 -5.46
C ASN A 82 6.95 -13.57 -4.74
N ASN A 83 5.81 -13.35 -5.38
CA ASN A 83 4.58 -14.10 -5.09
C ASN A 83 4.75 -15.57 -5.52
N MET A 84 5.91 -16.19 -5.24
CA MET A 84 6.18 -17.60 -5.47
C MET A 84 5.80 -18.42 -4.24
N ASP A 85 5.77 -17.81 -3.06
CA ASP A 85 5.46 -18.49 -1.79
C ASP A 85 3.96 -18.83 -1.63
N ASP A 86 3.08 -18.17 -2.41
CA ASP A 86 1.62 -18.39 -2.40
C ASP A 86 1.12 -19.24 -3.58
N LEU A 87 2.02 -19.75 -4.44
CA LEU A 87 1.64 -20.61 -5.56
C LEU A 87 1.45 -22.03 -5.07
N THR A 88 0.32 -22.65 -5.44
CA THR A 88 0.18 -24.09 -5.29
C THR A 88 1.12 -24.81 -6.24
N ASP A 89 1.46 -26.07 -5.94
CA ASP A 89 2.33 -26.89 -6.79
C ASP A 89 1.83 -26.94 -8.25
N ASP A 90 0.52 -26.97 -8.46
CA ASP A 90 -0.10 -26.94 -9.79
C ASP A 90 0.16 -25.63 -10.55
N GLN A 91 0.04 -24.49 -9.86
CA GLN A 91 0.31 -23.17 -10.42
C GLN A 91 1.80 -22.99 -10.71
N LEU A 92 2.67 -23.56 -9.87
CA LEU A 92 4.10 -23.57 -10.09
C LEU A 92 4.47 -24.42 -11.32
N ILE A 93 3.87 -25.59 -11.48
CA ILE A 93 4.05 -26.46 -12.65
C ILE A 93 3.62 -25.77 -13.94
N GLU A 94 2.47 -25.11 -13.95
CA GLU A 94 1.98 -24.37 -15.12
C GLU A 94 2.94 -23.24 -15.51
N ARG A 95 3.47 -22.53 -14.51
CA ARG A 95 4.44 -21.46 -14.74
C ARG A 95 5.76 -21.98 -15.31
N ILE A 96 6.27 -23.09 -14.79
CA ILE A 96 7.49 -23.74 -15.30
C ILE A 96 7.30 -24.14 -16.77
N ARG A 97 6.15 -24.74 -17.12
CA ARG A 97 5.84 -25.10 -18.52
C ARG A 97 5.75 -23.88 -19.43
N SER A 98 5.17 -22.78 -18.96
CA SER A 98 5.08 -21.52 -19.71
C SER A 98 6.46 -20.92 -20.00
N LEU A 99 7.36 -20.92 -19.00
CA LEU A 99 8.73 -20.42 -19.16
C LEU A 99 9.56 -21.31 -20.09
N ASP A 100 9.47 -22.63 -19.92
CA ASP A 100 10.14 -23.62 -20.76
C ASP A 100 9.72 -23.47 -22.24
N SER A 101 8.43 -23.30 -22.52
CA SER A 101 7.93 -23.01 -23.87
C SER A 101 8.46 -21.70 -24.45
N ALA A 102 8.56 -20.65 -23.63
CA ALA A 102 9.06 -19.35 -24.08
C ALA A 102 10.58 -19.35 -24.36
N ILE A 103 11.36 -20.15 -23.63
CA ILE A 103 12.82 -20.16 -23.70
C ILE A 103 13.33 -21.20 -24.72
N ARG A 104 12.64 -22.34 -24.90
CA ARG A 104 13.03 -23.41 -25.85
C ARG A 104 13.43 -22.92 -27.24
N PRO A 105 12.66 -22.04 -27.93
CA PRO A 105 13.04 -21.54 -29.25
C PRO A 105 14.38 -20.80 -29.28
N PHE A 106 14.79 -20.19 -28.16
CA PHE A 106 16.07 -19.49 -28.04
C PHE A 106 17.24 -20.43 -27.72
N LEU A 107 16.98 -21.54 -27.03
CA LEU A 107 17.99 -22.57 -26.76
C LEU A 107 18.24 -23.43 -28.01
N ASP A 108 17.18 -23.77 -28.74
CA ASP A 108 17.29 -24.50 -30.01
C ASP A 108 18.03 -23.68 -31.08
N ALA A 109 17.91 -22.35 -31.04
CA ALA A 109 18.67 -21.44 -31.90
C ALA A 109 20.16 -21.32 -31.51
N GLN A 110 20.53 -21.55 -30.25
CA GLN A 110 21.93 -21.55 -29.77
C GLN A 110 22.59 -22.94 -29.84
N GLY A 111 21.82 -24.01 -30.04
CA GLY A 111 22.30 -25.40 -30.08
C GLY A 111 23.15 -25.80 -31.30
N ALA A 112 23.49 -24.89 -32.22
CA ALA A 112 24.34 -25.20 -33.38
C ALA A 112 25.86 -25.01 -33.14
N SER A 113 26.30 -24.66 -31.92
CA SER A 113 27.74 -24.54 -31.60
C SER A 113 28.06 -25.04 -30.20
N GLY A 114 28.34 -26.33 -30.09
CA GLY A 114 28.69 -26.96 -28.82
C GLY A 114 28.99 -28.46 -28.95
N SER A 115 29.86 -28.83 -29.89
CA SER A 115 30.50 -30.14 -29.86
C SER A 115 31.35 -30.25 -28.59
N VAL A 116 30.92 -31.06 -27.63
CA VAL A 116 31.82 -31.64 -26.63
C VAL A 116 31.67 -33.15 -26.71
N GLY A 117 32.49 -33.74 -27.57
CA GLY A 117 32.82 -35.15 -27.51
C GLY A 117 33.57 -35.43 -26.21
N GLY A 118 33.04 -36.35 -25.41
CA GLY A 118 33.69 -36.94 -24.26
C GLY A 118 33.53 -38.45 -24.33
N THR A 119 34.36 -39.09 -25.15
CA THR A 119 34.59 -40.54 -25.14
C THR A 119 35.13 -40.96 -23.78
N GLY A 120 34.37 -41.73 -23.01
CA GLY A 120 34.91 -42.54 -21.91
C GLY A 120 35.33 -43.92 -22.45
N PRO A 121 36.56 -44.39 -22.24
CA PRO A 121 36.89 -45.77 -22.55
C PRO A 121 36.31 -46.71 -21.49
N GLU A 122 35.72 -47.81 -21.98
CA GLU A 122 35.43 -49.01 -21.20
C GLU A 122 36.67 -49.45 -20.40
N THR A 123 36.46 -49.91 -19.16
CA THR A 123 37.35 -50.88 -18.56
C THR A 123 36.52 -51.97 -17.87
N THR A 124 36.67 -53.15 -18.46
CA THR A 124 36.17 -54.49 -18.20
C THR A 124 36.54 -55.06 -16.81
N HIS A 125 35.63 -55.88 -16.28
CA HIS A 125 35.73 -56.95 -15.26
C HIS A 125 36.61 -56.77 -14.00
#